data_AF-C5K985-F1
#
_entry.id   AF-C5K985-F1
#
_cell.length_a   1.000
_cell.length_b   1.000
_cell.length_c   1.000
_cell.angle_alpha   90.00
_cell.angle_beta   90.00
_cell.angle_gamma   90.00
#
_symmetry.space_group_name_H-M   'P 1'
#
loop_
_entity.id
_entity.type
_entity.pdbx_description
1 polymer ?
#
loop_
_entity_poly.entity_id
_entity_poly.type
_entity_poly.pdbx_seq_one_letter_code
_entity_poly.pdbx_strand_id
1 'polypeptide(L)'
;MVQASATCTGGNPVLGTNDPGSSCQRYLEVIHLGAAWRAARSAKLKLKDVVLAVIDTGVDTTHPDLVNQFWRNPADGSIGFNFVKNNTNVTDDLRHGTHCAGIAAAQTNNCIGIA
;
A
#
# COMPACT_ATOMS: atom_id res chain seq x y z
N MET A 1 -30.18 -5.70 -17.17
CA MET A 1 -29.83 -5.94 -15.76
C MET A 1 -28.60 -5.08 -15.47
N VAL A 2 -28.80 -3.89 -14.89
CA VAL A 2 -27.68 -3.01 -14.56
C VAL A 2 -27.06 -3.57 -13.29
N GLN A 3 -25.87 -4.16 -13.42
CA GLN A 3 -25.09 -4.62 -12.27
C GLN A 3 -24.70 -3.35 -11.51
N ALA A 4 -25.26 -3.15 -10.32
CA ALA A 4 -24.89 -2.04 -9.46
C ALA A 4 -23.37 -2.10 -9.22
N SER A 5 -22.65 -1.09 -9.71
CA SER A 5 -21.27 -0.85 -9.32
C SER A 5 -21.27 -0.63 -7.82
N ALA A 6 -20.83 -1.62 -7.05
CA ALA A 6 -20.70 -1.47 -5.61
C ALA A 6 -19.67 -0.36 -5.37
N THR A 7 -20.14 0.83 -4.97
CA THR A 7 -19.26 1.91 -4.54
C THR A 7 -18.51 1.41 -3.31
N CYS A 8 -17.18 1.34 -3.40
CA CYS A 8 -16.29 0.93 -2.33
C CYS A 8 -16.33 1.97 -1.20
N THR A 9 -17.32 1.90 -0.32
CA THR A 9 -17.52 2.87 0.75
C THR A 9 -17.67 2.14 2.09
N GLY A 10 -16.93 2.60 3.10
CA GLY A 10 -17.14 2.17 4.50
C GLY A 10 -16.05 1.33 5.16
N GLY A 11 -14.90 1.12 4.52
CA GLY A 11 -13.84 0.28 5.07
C GLY A 11 -14.20 -1.21 5.06
N ASN A 12 -13.20 -2.09 5.07
CA ASN A 12 -13.44 -3.52 5.20
C ASN A 12 -13.54 -3.90 6.68
N PRO A 13 -14.73 -4.25 7.20
CA PRO A 13 -14.89 -4.63 8.60
C PRO A 13 -14.12 -5.90 8.97
N VAL A 14 -13.77 -6.75 7.99
CA VAL A 14 -12.94 -7.95 8.19
C VAL A 14 -11.48 -7.57 8.50
N LEU A 15 -10.99 -6.49 7.89
CA LEU A 15 -9.63 -5.98 8.12
C LEU A 15 -9.55 -5.09 9.36
N GLY A 16 -10.68 -4.49 9.75
CA GLY A 16 -10.75 -3.54 10.86
C GLY A 16 -10.08 -2.21 10.53
N THR A 17 -10.15 -1.80 9.26
CA THR A 17 -9.64 -0.50 8.79
C THR A 17 -10.78 0.49 8.48
N ASN A 18 -10.49 1.79 8.60
CA ASN A 18 -11.36 2.90 8.18
C ASN A 18 -11.14 3.37 6.72
N ASP A 19 -10.23 2.73 5.96
CA ASP A 19 -9.88 3.13 4.59
C ASP A 19 -11.01 2.74 3.60
N PRO A 20 -11.69 3.69 2.93
CA PRO A 20 -12.94 3.42 2.21
C PRO A 20 -12.81 2.38 1.09
N GLY A 21 -11.72 2.41 0.32
CA GLY A 21 -11.45 1.50 -0.79
C GLY A 21 -11.14 0.07 -0.37
N SER A 22 -10.84 -0.17 0.91
CA SER A 22 -10.55 -1.52 1.41
C SER A 22 -11.73 -2.49 1.31
N SER A 23 -12.96 -1.96 1.29
CA SER A 23 -14.18 -2.72 1.00
C SER A 23 -14.17 -3.44 -0.37
N CYS A 24 -13.29 -3.01 -1.29
CA CYS A 24 -13.11 -3.64 -2.60
C CYS A 24 -11.85 -4.50 -2.73
N GLN A 25 -11.03 -4.61 -1.69
CA GLN A 25 -9.81 -5.44 -1.70
C GLN A 25 -10.12 -6.89 -1.28
N ARG A 26 -10.98 -7.60 -2.02
CA ARG A 26 -11.40 -8.98 -1.70
C ARG A 26 -10.23 -9.97 -1.56
N TYR A 27 -9.12 -9.71 -2.23
CA TYR A 27 -7.92 -10.54 -2.11
C TYR A 27 -7.38 -10.59 -0.67
N LEU A 28 -7.58 -9.53 0.13
CA LEU A 28 -7.18 -9.48 1.54
C LEU A 28 -8.03 -10.41 2.43
N GLU A 29 -9.26 -10.70 2.02
CA GLU A 29 -10.10 -11.71 2.66
C GLU A 29 -9.66 -13.13 2.27
N VAL A 30 -9.32 -13.35 1.00
CA VAL A 30 -8.87 -14.66 0.49
C VAL A 30 -7.58 -15.11 1.17
N ILE A 31 -6.63 -14.20 1.41
CA ILE A 31 -5.39 -14.51 2.15
C ILE A 31 -5.58 -14.48 3.67
N HIS A 32 -6.80 -14.27 4.16
CA HIS A 32 -7.13 -14.18 5.59
C HIS A 32 -6.33 -13.10 6.36
N LEU A 33 -6.01 -11.96 5.73
CA LEU A 33 -5.14 -10.94 6.33
C LEU A 33 -5.70 -10.40 7.64
N GLY A 34 -7.00 -10.12 7.71
CA GLY A 34 -7.66 -9.64 8.92
C GLY A 34 -7.58 -10.63 10.09
N ALA A 35 -7.56 -11.94 9.82
CA ALA A 35 -7.34 -12.96 10.85
C ALA A 35 -5.87 -12.98 11.31
N ALA A 36 -4.92 -12.89 10.38
CA ALA A 36 -3.49 -12.84 10.67
C ALA A 36 -3.13 -11.63 11.53
N TRP A 37 -3.60 -10.43 11.18
CA TRP A 37 -3.39 -9.22 11.98
C TRP A 37 -3.97 -9.32 13.39
N ARG A 38 -5.20 -9.87 13.53
CA ARG A 38 -5.81 -10.10 14.85
C ARG A 38 -4.97 -11.09 15.67
N ALA A 39 -4.53 -12.20 15.08
CA ALA A 39 -3.69 -13.18 15.77
C ALA A 39 -2.37 -12.57 16.25
N ALA A 40 -1.68 -11.81 15.40
CA ALA A 40 -0.43 -11.15 15.76
C ALA A 40 -0.60 -10.14 16.91
N ARG A 41 -1.67 -9.33 16.86
CA ARG A 41 -2.01 -8.37 17.93
C ARG A 41 -2.36 -9.07 19.24
N SER A 42 -3.21 -10.10 19.20
CA SER A 42 -3.60 -10.88 20.38
C SER A 42 -2.42 -11.59 21.04
N ALA A 43 -1.47 -12.06 20.23
CA ALA A 43 -0.22 -12.65 20.69
C ALA A 43 0.83 -11.61 21.12
N LYS A 44 0.53 -10.31 21.03
CA LYS A 44 1.44 -9.19 21.34
C LYS A 44 2.78 -9.30 20.60
N LEU A 45 2.75 -9.81 19.37
CA LEU A 45 3.95 -9.90 18.55
C LEU A 45 4.42 -8.50 18.16
N LYS A 46 5.70 -8.21 18.40
CA LYS A 46 6.34 -7.04 17.84
C LYS A 46 6.63 -7.31 16.36
N LEU A 47 5.85 -6.70 15.47
CA LEU A 47 6.13 -6.72 14.04
C LEU A 47 7.39 -5.89 13.75
N LYS A 48 8.18 -6.33 12.76
CA LYS A 48 9.37 -5.62 12.29
C LYS A 48 9.02 -4.84 11.04
N ASP A 49 9.58 -3.65 10.90
CA ASP A 49 9.56 -2.93 9.65
C ASP A 49 10.44 -3.66 8.63
N VAL A 50 9.89 -3.87 7.44
CA VAL A 50 10.57 -4.56 6.33
C VAL A 50 10.67 -3.59 5.17
N VAL A 51 11.88 -3.43 4.63
CA VAL A 51 12.10 -2.68 3.39
C VAL A 51 11.88 -3.63 2.22
N LEU A 52 10.87 -3.34 1.39
CA LEU A 52 10.55 -4.08 0.18
C LEU A 52 10.90 -3.23 -1.05
N ALA A 53 11.75 -3.75 -1.94
CA ALA A 53 12.06 -3.10 -3.21
C ALA A 53 11.05 -3.52 -4.29
N VAL A 54 10.36 -2.55 -4.89
CA VAL A 54 9.46 -2.75 -6.04
C VAL A 54 10.21 -2.32 -7.31
N ILE A 55 10.51 -3.28 -8.20
CA ILE A 55 11.20 -3.02 -9.47
C ILE A 55 10.13 -2.89 -10.56
N ASP A 56 9.74 -1.66 -10.88
CA ASP A 56 8.59 -1.36 -11.76
C ASP A 56 8.78 -0.02 -12.50
N THR A 57 7.70 0.63 -12.96
CA THR A 57 7.71 1.89 -13.72
C THR A 57 8.02 3.14 -12.91
N GLY A 58 8.23 2.99 -11.60
CA GLY A 58 8.42 4.08 -10.64
C GLY A 58 7.38 4.04 -9.53
N VAL A 59 7.27 5.13 -8.78
CA VAL A 59 6.15 5.38 -7.86
C VAL A 59 5.75 6.86 -7.85
N ASP A 60 4.46 7.17 -7.71
CA ASP A 60 4.02 8.52 -7.35
C ASP A 60 4.48 8.83 -5.92
N THR A 61 5.58 9.58 -5.85
CA THR A 61 6.25 9.94 -4.59
C THR A 61 5.43 10.92 -3.74
N THR A 62 4.32 11.43 -4.28
CA THR A 62 3.42 12.38 -3.61
C THR A 62 2.07 11.76 -3.25
N HIS A 63 1.84 10.49 -3.61
CA HIS A 63 0.56 9.83 -3.35
C HIS A 63 0.26 9.82 -1.84
N PRO A 64 -0.90 10.34 -1.40
CA PRO A 64 -1.18 10.55 0.02
C PRO A 64 -1.23 9.24 0.82
N ASP A 65 -1.52 8.12 0.15
CA ASP A 65 -1.55 6.79 0.75
C ASP A 65 -0.18 6.08 0.79
N LEU A 66 0.87 6.67 0.20
CA LEU A 66 2.22 6.07 0.10
C LEU A 66 3.33 6.97 0.66
N VAL A 67 3.11 8.28 0.76
CA VAL A 67 4.16 9.26 1.11
C VAL A 67 4.89 8.95 2.42
N ASN A 68 4.22 8.29 3.38
CA ASN A 68 4.78 7.91 4.68
C ASN A 68 5.41 6.51 4.71
N GLN A 69 5.45 5.80 3.57
CA GLN A 69 5.84 4.39 3.47
C GLN A 69 7.20 4.20 2.79
N PHE A 70 7.75 5.26 2.20
CA PHE A 70 9.03 5.19 1.51
C PHE A 70 10.20 5.06 2.50
N TRP A 71 10.98 3.99 2.31
CA TRP A 71 12.32 3.93 2.86
C TRP A 71 13.18 5.06 2.27
N ARG A 72 14.08 5.60 3.10
CA ARG A 72 15.05 6.62 2.68
C ARG A 72 16.46 6.09 2.90
N ASN A 73 17.28 6.18 1.87
CA ASN A 73 18.69 5.89 1.94
C ASN A 73 19.37 6.84 2.94
N PRO A 74 20.02 6.32 4.01
CA PRO A 74 20.69 7.15 4.99
C PRO A 74 21.84 8.00 4.41
N ALA A 75 22.41 7.60 3.27
CA ALA A 75 23.54 8.29 2.67
C ALA A 75 23.15 9.58 1.93
N ASP A 76 22.02 9.58 1.20
CA ASP A 76 21.64 10.67 0.29
C ASP A 76 20.15 11.06 0.35
N GLY A 77 19.34 10.38 1.17
CA GLY A 77 17.91 10.66 1.32
C GLY A 77 17.03 10.18 0.16
N SER A 78 17.61 9.52 -0.85
CA SER A 78 16.86 8.94 -1.98
C SER A 78 15.93 7.82 -1.50
N ILE A 79 14.82 7.61 -2.22
CA ILE A 79 13.84 6.56 -1.91
C ILE A 79 13.98 5.32 -2.82
N GLY A 80 14.92 5.37 -3.76
CA GLY A 80 15.10 4.36 -4.79
C GLY A 80 15.99 4.88 -5.91
N PHE A 81 16.08 4.11 -7.00
CA PHE A 81 16.89 4.44 -8.15
C PHE A 81 16.16 4.15 -9.46
N ASN A 82 16.27 5.08 -10.41
CA ASN A 82 15.73 4.96 -11.76
C ASN A 82 16.86 4.57 -12.72
N PHE A 83 16.89 3.29 -13.09
CA PHE A 83 17.91 2.75 -14.00
C PHE A 83 17.69 3.17 -15.47
N VAL A 84 16.47 3.57 -15.85
CA VAL A 84 16.18 4.04 -17.22
C VAL A 84 16.79 5.42 -17.45
N LYS A 85 16.65 6.32 -16.47
CA LYS A 85 17.16 7.71 -16.55
C LYS A 85 18.50 7.91 -15.81
N ASN A 86 19.05 6.84 -15.22
CA ASN A 86 20.28 6.80 -14.43
C ASN A 86 20.37 7.89 -13.34
N ASN A 87 19.33 7.99 -12.51
CA ASN A 87 19.27 8.98 -11.41
C ASN A 87 18.34 8.50 -10.28
N THR A 88 18.16 9.31 -9.23
CA THR A 88 17.30 9.00 -8.08
C THR A 88 15.85 9.51 -8.22
N ASN A 89 15.48 10.06 -9.39
CA ASN A 89 14.10 10.44 -9.67
C ASN A 89 13.30 9.20 -10.14
N VAL A 90 12.55 8.63 -9.20
CA VAL A 90 11.73 7.43 -9.39
C VAL A 90 10.25 7.72 -9.67
N THR A 91 9.90 8.95 -10.06
CA THR A 91 8.50 9.30 -10.37
C THR A 91 7.93 8.38 -11.44
N ASP A 92 6.72 7.87 -11.16
CA ASP A 92 5.98 6.98 -12.06
C ASP A 92 5.20 7.76 -13.11
N ASP A 93 5.51 7.52 -14.38
CA ASP A 93 4.78 8.10 -15.52
C ASP A 93 3.68 7.15 -16.06
N LEU A 94 3.64 5.87 -15.61
CA LEU A 94 2.78 4.82 -16.16
C LEU A 94 1.76 4.23 -15.17
N ARG A 95 1.86 4.59 -13.88
CA ARG A 95 0.96 4.21 -12.76
C ARG A 95 1.03 2.74 -12.32
N HIS A 96 1.70 1.86 -13.06
CA HIS A 96 1.78 0.44 -12.73
C HIS A 96 2.56 0.22 -11.42
N GLY A 97 3.75 0.83 -11.31
CA GLY A 97 4.56 0.73 -10.11
C GLY A 97 3.91 1.37 -8.88
N THR A 98 3.19 2.48 -9.05
CA THR A 98 2.37 3.09 -7.99
C THR A 98 1.27 2.14 -7.51
N HIS A 99 0.60 1.44 -8.43
CA HIS A 99 -0.44 0.47 -8.09
C HIS A 99 0.15 -0.73 -7.34
N CYS A 100 1.28 -1.27 -7.79
CA CYS A 100 2.00 -2.34 -7.09
C CYS A 100 2.46 -1.91 -5.69
N ALA A 101 2.99 -0.69 -5.54
CA ALA A 101 3.36 -0.12 -4.24
C ALA A 101 2.15 0.03 -3.31
N GLY A 102 0.99 0.44 -3.85
CA GLY A 102 -0.27 0.50 -3.10
C GLY A 102 -0.71 -0.86 -2.56
N ILE A 103 -0.64 -1.91 -3.37
CA ILE A 103 -0.98 -3.28 -2.91
C ILE A 103 -0.03 -3.74 -1.79
N ALA A 104 1.25 -3.38 -1.89
CA ALA A 104 2.26 -3.85 -0.95
C ALA A 104 2.30 -3.08 0.37
N ALA A 105 2.06 -1.76 0.31
CA ALA A 105 2.39 -0.85 1.41
C ALA A 105 1.51 0.41 1.46
N ALA A 106 0.23 0.36 1.04
CA ALA A 106 -0.69 1.47 1.32
C ALA A 106 -0.78 1.72 2.84
N GLN A 107 -0.86 3.00 3.22
CA GLN A 107 -0.94 3.36 4.62
C GLN A 107 -2.33 3.05 5.17
N THR A 108 -2.41 2.02 6.00
CA THR A 108 -3.68 1.64 6.64
C THR A 108 -4.14 2.67 7.68
N ASN A 109 -5.46 2.76 7.85
CA ASN A 109 -6.17 3.55 8.86
C ASN A 109 -5.97 5.07 8.76
N ASN A 110 -5.84 5.59 7.54
CA ASN A 110 -5.67 7.01 7.27
C ASN A 110 -6.93 7.67 6.67
N CYS A 111 -8.06 6.94 6.62
CA CYS A 111 -9.36 7.37 6.11
C CYS A 111 -9.39 7.69 4.60
N ILE A 112 -8.38 7.27 3.83
CA ILE A 112 -8.31 7.46 2.38
C ILE A 112 -7.98 6.13 1.70
N GLY A 113 -8.13 6.06 0.38
CA GLY A 113 -7.54 4.99 -0.41
C GLY A 113 -7.87 3.56 0.05
N ILE A 114 -6.83 2.74 0.16
CA ILE A 114 -6.88 1.30 0.39
C ILE A 114 -6.02 0.91 1.61
N ALA A 115 -6.00 -0.38 1.98
CA ALA A 115 -5.29 -0.92 3.15
C ALA A 115 -4.35 -2.09 2.82
#